data_AF-Q9HFV4-F1
#
_entry.id   AF-Q9HFV4-F1
#
_cell.length_a   1.000
_cell.length_b   1.000
_cell.length_c   1.000
_cell.angle_alpha   90.00
_cell.angle_beta   90.00
_cell.angle_gamma   90.00
#
_symmetry.space_group_name_H-M   'P 1'
#
loop_
_entity.id
_entity.type
_entity.pdbx_description
1 polymer ?
#
loop_
_entity_poly.entity_id
_entity_poly.type
_entity_poly.pdbx_seq_one_letter_code
_entity_poly.pdbx_strand_id
1 'polypeptide(L)'
;AEFWDFLMDESVSFSKKQTLENLSYAAFGLGNKTYEHYNEMIRRVDQRLENLGAKRVGERGEGDDDGTLEEDFLAWQEKMWPEFCQALGVDQNQSKTGPRHAVFKVQELSLYDQDKVYLGEIGEWLKKDGAAIYSAKRPYNAIMTSKELFKTSDRSCLHLEIDISGTNLVYQTGDHVAIWPTNNELQVNLLAQLLGLQGKLDHVIQVEAIDSAASKKYPFPVPTTYRTVFRHYLDISAVVSRQTLMSLVDYAPTESSRKLLKKLSADKETYRVLVGDVTRSLGEVLQMLAIEDSLPPEGVFASVPFDLIVDSLSRLQPR
;
A
#
# COMPACT_ATOMS: atom_id res chain seq x y z
N ALA A 1 6.48 19.36 -3.88
CA ALA A 1 6.84 20.74 -4.23
C ALA A 1 7.67 20.74 -5.51
N GLU A 2 8.90 20.19 -5.50
CA GLU A 2 9.86 20.28 -6.62
C GLU A 2 9.29 20.00 -8.03
N PHE A 3 8.56 18.90 -8.25
CA PHE A 3 7.98 18.62 -9.57
C PHE A 3 6.93 19.65 -10.01
N TRP A 4 6.05 20.05 -9.09
CA TRP A 4 5.00 21.01 -9.38
C TRP A 4 5.60 22.38 -9.70
N ASP A 5 6.50 22.86 -8.84
CA ASP A 5 7.14 24.16 -8.99
C ASP A 5 7.92 24.22 -10.30
N PHE A 6 8.70 23.17 -10.61
CA PHE A 6 9.42 23.04 -11.86
C PHE A 6 8.50 23.07 -13.09
N LEU A 7 7.41 22.29 -13.07
CA LEU A 7 6.53 22.15 -14.24
C LEU A 7 5.69 23.41 -14.48
N MET A 8 5.28 24.08 -13.40
CA MET A 8 4.44 25.28 -13.45
C MET A 8 5.24 26.57 -13.66
N ASP A 9 6.56 26.54 -13.52
CA ASP A 9 7.44 27.67 -13.85
C ASP A 9 7.27 28.06 -15.33
N GLU A 10 7.04 29.36 -15.58
CA GLU A 10 6.92 29.92 -16.93
C GLU A 10 8.22 29.74 -17.74
N SER A 11 9.36 29.71 -17.06
CA SER A 11 10.71 29.59 -17.61
C SER A 11 11.25 28.16 -17.62
N VAL A 12 10.38 27.16 -17.54
CA VAL A 12 10.78 25.74 -17.53
C VAL A 12 11.70 25.42 -18.72
N SER A 13 12.85 24.82 -18.41
CA SER A 13 13.80 24.36 -19.41
C SER A 13 14.15 22.90 -19.17
N PHE A 14 14.14 22.11 -20.23
CA PHE A 14 14.56 20.71 -20.19
C PHE A 14 15.98 20.58 -20.73
N SER A 15 16.63 19.46 -20.46
CA SER A 15 18.05 19.22 -20.78
C SER A 15 18.45 19.44 -22.24
N LYS A 16 17.51 19.42 -23.19
CA LYS A 16 17.76 19.59 -24.63
C LYS A 16 16.80 20.53 -25.37
N LYS A 17 15.64 20.85 -24.81
CA LYS A 17 14.55 21.62 -25.45
C LYS A 17 13.70 22.34 -24.38
N GLN A 18 12.81 23.22 -24.82
CA GLN A 18 11.75 23.80 -23.98
C GLN A 18 10.39 23.08 -24.12
N THR A 19 10.30 22.02 -24.94
CA THR A 19 9.07 21.26 -25.21
C THR A 19 9.21 19.78 -24.86
N LEU A 20 8.06 19.12 -24.67
CA LEU A 20 7.87 17.72 -24.30
C LEU A 20 7.23 16.90 -25.43
N GLU A 21 7.48 17.24 -26.69
CA GLU A 21 6.92 16.58 -27.90
C GLU A 21 7.09 15.04 -27.96
N ASN A 22 8.11 14.53 -27.27
CA ASN A 22 8.46 13.10 -27.23
C ASN A 22 7.91 12.39 -25.99
N LEU A 23 7.26 13.10 -25.07
CA LEU A 23 6.66 12.52 -23.88
C LEU A 23 5.26 12.02 -24.23
N SER A 24 5.06 10.71 -24.09
CA SER A 24 3.73 10.12 -24.03
C SER A 24 3.42 9.77 -22.57
N TYR A 25 2.22 10.08 -22.08
CA TYR A 25 1.85 9.85 -20.68
C TYR A 25 0.39 9.44 -20.55
N ALA A 26 0.06 8.72 -19.49
CA ALA A 26 -1.31 8.53 -19.01
C ALA A 26 -1.43 9.20 -17.64
N ALA A 27 -2.62 9.69 -17.29
CA ALA A 27 -2.83 10.48 -16.09
C ALA A 27 -4.09 10.02 -15.34
N PHE A 28 -3.95 9.79 -14.04
CA PHE A 28 -5.05 9.52 -13.12
C PHE A 28 -4.87 10.39 -11.88
N GLY A 29 -5.89 11.19 -11.56
CA GLY A 29 -5.90 12.05 -10.37
C GLY A 29 -6.66 11.41 -9.23
N LEU A 30 -6.16 11.62 -8.01
CA LEU A 30 -6.84 11.27 -6.78
C LEU A 30 -7.38 12.57 -6.19
N GLY A 31 -8.70 12.70 -6.07
CA GLY A 31 -9.36 13.86 -5.51
C GLY A 31 -10.50 13.47 -4.59
N ASN A 32 -11.17 14.46 -4.03
CA ASN A 32 -12.32 14.27 -3.16
C ASN A 32 -13.30 15.43 -3.38
N LYS A 33 -14.54 15.15 -3.80
CA LYS A 33 -15.53 16.18 -4.17
C LYS A 33 -16.02 17.03 -3.00
N THR A 34 -15.76 16.62 -1.76
CA THR A 34 -16.06 17.43 -0.57
C THR A 34 -15.15 18.65 -0.43
N TYR A 35 -14.02 18.68 -1.16
CA TYR A 35 -13.11 19.81 -1.20
C TYR A 35 -13.41 20.74 -2.38
N GLU A 36 -13.15 22.04 -2.19
CA GLU A 36 -13.39 23.08 -3.18
C GLU A 36 -12.66 22.83 -4.51
N HIS A 37 -11.43 22.32 -4.45
CA HIS A 37 -10.55 22.13 -5.61
C HIS A 37 -10.42 20.65 -6.01
N TYR A 38 -11.57 20.01 -6.30
CA TYR A 38 -11.63 18.62 -6.74
C TYR A 38 -10.75 18.35 -7.98
N ASN A 39 -9.76 17.45 -7.82
CA ASN A 39 -8.84 17.01 -8.88
C ASN A 39 -8.05 18.15 -9.58
N GLU A 40 -7.95 19.33 -8.97
CA GLU A 40 -7.30 20.51 -9.57
C GLU A 40 -5.82 20.25 -9.94
N MET A 41 -5.11 19.50 -9.11
CA MET A 41 -3.71 19.14 -9.35
C MET A 41 -3.52 18.38 -10.66
N ILE A 42 -4.29 17.32 -10.90
CA ILE A 42 -4.15 16.52 -12.12
C ILE A 42 -4.58 17.32 -13.34
N ARG A 43 -5.64 18.13 -13.22
CA ARG A 43 -6.14 19.00 -14.32
C ARG A 43 -5.09 19.98 -14.78
N ARG A 44 -4.41 20.64 -13.83
CA ARG A 44 -3.34 21.61 -14.12
C ARG A 44 -2.09 20.94 -14.68
N VAL A 45 -1.63 19.84 -14.08
CA VAL A 45 -0.47 19.08 -14.57
C VAL A 45 -0.70 18.60 -15.98
N ASP A 46 -1.84 17.98 -16.23
CA ASP A 46 -2.25 17.45 -17.52
C ASP A 46 -2.33 18.56 -18.59
N GLN A 47 -3.02 19.67 -18.31
CA GLN A 47 -3.08 20.82 -19.21
C GLN A 47 -1.69 21.40 -19.50
N ARG A 48 -0.82 21.49 -18.48
CA ARG A 48 0.53 22.01 -18.64
C ARG A 48 1.39 21.08 -19.48
N LEU A 49 1.28 19.77 -19.32
CA LEU A 49 1.99 18.79 -20.14
C LEU A 49 1.55 18.86 -21.61
N GLU A 50 0.25 18.95 -21.88
CA GLU A 50 -0.29 19.15 -23.24
C GLU A 50 0.21 20.46 -23.85
N ASN A 51 0.19 21.56 -23.10
CA ASN A 51 0.70 22.86 -23.57
C ASN A 51 2.19 22.84 -23.92
N LEU A 52 2.97 21.98 -23.24
CA LEU A 52 4.39 21.76 -23.54
C LEU A 52 4.61 20.79 -24.70
N GLY A 53 3.55 20.23 -25.29
CA GLY A 53 3.59 19.34 -26.45
C GLY A 53 3.61 17.85 -26.12
N ALA A 54 3.45 17.46 -24.85
CA ALA A 54 3.32 16.06 -24.48
C ALA A 54 2.01 15.46 -25.02
N LYS A 55 2.01 14.15 -25.26
CA LYS A 55 0.87 13.42 -25.85
C LYS A 55 0.23 12.55 -24.78
N ARG A 56 -0.99 12.90 -24.35
CA ARG A 56 -1.75 12.02 -23.46
C ARG A 56 -2.21 10.78 -24.22
N VAL A 57 -2.01 9.63 -23.60
CA VAL A 57 -2.52 8.32 -24.01
C VAL A 57 -3.81 8.10 -23.25
N GLY A 58 -4.92 8.19 -23.98
CA GLY A 58 -6.25 8.04 -23.43
C GLY A 58 -6.81 9.24 -22.68
N GLU A 59 -7.90 9.00 -21.97
CA GLU A 59 -8.55 10.02 -21.13
C GLU A 59 -7.82 10.18 -19.79
N ARG A 60 -7.80 11.42 -19.28
CA ARG A 60 -7.37 11.70 -17.90
C ARG A 60 -8.42 11.12 -16.95
N GLY A 61 -8.02 10.21 -16.08
CA GLY A 61 -8.87 9.71 -15.01
C GLY A 61 -8.92 10.66 -13.82
N GLU A 62 -10.07 10.71 -13.16
CA GLU A 62 -10.30 11.50 -11.95
C GLU A 62 -11.09 10.64 -10.97
N GLY A 63 -10.43 10.20 -9.91
CA GLY A 63 -11.07 9.43 -8.85
C GLY A 63 -11.57 10.31 -7.70
N ASP A 64 -12.62 9.84 -7.03
CA ASP A 64 -13.28 10.53 -5.91
C ASP A 64 -13.27 9.69 -4.63
N ASP A 65 -12.51 10.17 -3.64
CA ASP A 65 -12.36 9.53 -2.32
C ASP A 65 -13.59 9.70 -1.42
N ASP A 66 -14.52 10.62 -1.73
CA ASP A 66 -15.84 10.67 -1.05
C ASP A 66 -16.76 9.53 -1.52
N GLY A 67 -16.53 9.04 -2.74
CA GLY A 67 -17.28 7.96 -3.36
C GLY A 67 -16.51 6.64 -3.31
N THR A 68 -16.03 6.20 -4.47
CA THR A 68 -15.34 4.91 -4.63
C THR A 68 -14.07 5.07 -5.46
N LEU A 69 -13.03 5.65 -4.86
CA LEU A 69 -11.74 5.93 -5.52
C LEU A 69 -11.16 4.72 -6.27
N GLU A 70 -11.18 3.55 -5.63
CA GLU A 70 -10.68 2.29 -6.22
C GLU A 70 -11.48 1.90 -7.48
N GLU A 71 -12.80 2.08 -7.46
CA GLU A 71 -13.66 1.72 -8.59
C GLU A 71 -13.51 2.71 -9.75
N ASP A 72 -13.29 3.99 -9.44
CA ASP A 72 -12.97 5.01 -10.45
C ASP A 72 -11.64 4.67 -11.13
N PHE A 73 -10.64 4.22 -10.36
CA PHE A 73 -9.35 3.77 -10.88
C PHE A 73 -9.50 2.54 -11.77
N LEU A 74 -10.23 1.52 -11.33
CA LEU A 74 -10.43 0.29 -12.12
C LEU A 74 -11.19 0.58 -13.43
N ALA A 75 -12.25 1.39 -13.37
CA ALA A 75 -13.00 1.79 -14.56
C ALA A 75 -12.16 2.62 -15.56
N TRP A 76 -11.26 3.47 -15.06
CA TRP A 76 -10.30 4.19 -15.89
C TRP A 76 -9.25 3.24 -16.48
N GLN A 77 -8.69 2.35 -15.66
CA GLN A 77 -7.64 1.41 -16.06
C GLN A 77 -8.10 0.47 -17.19
N GLU A 78 -9.34 -0.04 -17.11
CA GLU A 78 -9.95 -0.89 -18.15
C GLU A 78 -10.01 -0.20 -19.52
N LYS A 79 -10.23 1.12 -19.54
CA LYS A 79 -10.28 1.92 -20.78
C LYS A 79 -8.89 2.33 -21.25
N MET A 80 -7.99 2.65 -20.32
CA MET A 80 -6.64 3.13 -20.61
C MET A 80 -5.77 2.05 -21.26
N TRP A 81 -5.88 0.78 -20.84
CA TRP A 81 -5.02 -0.29 -21.36
C TRP A 81 -5.12 -0.52 -22.88
N PRO A 82 -6.33 -0.62 -23.48
CA PRO A 82 -6.47 -0.71 -24.94
C PRO A 82 -5.79 0.46 -25.69
N GLU A 83 -5.98 1.69 -25.20
CA GLU A 83 -5.39 2.89 -25.80
C GLU A 83 -3.87 2.91 -25.67
N PHE A 84 -3.35 2.43 -24.53
CA PHE A 84 -1.92 2.27 -24.29
C PHE A 84 -1.28 1.24 -25.22
N CYS A 85 -1.91 0.07 -25.37
CA CYS A 85 -1.48 -0.96 -26.31
C CYS A 85 -1.48 -0.44 -27.75
N GLN A 86 -2.52 0.27 -28.16
CA GLN A 86 -2.60 0.88 -29.49
C GLN A 86 -1.50 1.93 -29.70
N ALA A 87 -1.27 2.81 -28.72
CA ALA A 87 -0.27 3.88 -28.82
C ALA A 87 1.17 3.35 -28.91
N LEU A 88 1.47 2.23 -28.24
CA LEU A 88 2.80 1.60 -28.27
C LEU A 88 2.94 0.49 -29.32
N GLY A 89 1.87 0.14 -30.03
CA GLY A 89 1.87 -0.97 -31.00
C GLY A 89 2.08 -2.34 -30.34
N VAL A 90 1.61 -2.52 -29.11
CA VAL A 90 1.71 -3.78 -28.35
C VAL A 90 0.41 -4.57 -28.50
N ASP A 91 0.52 -5.84 -28.91
CA ASP A 91 -0.64 -6.75 -28.98
C ASP A 91 -1.07 -7.21 -27.59
N GLN A 92 -2.25 -6.76 -27.16
CA GLN A 92 -2.83 -7.12 -25.86
C GLN A 92 -3.09 -8.63 -25.72
N ASN A 93 -3.28 -9.34 -26.84
CA ASN A 93 -3.60 -10.78 -26.83
C ASN A 93 -2.39 -11.68 -26.53
N GLN A 94 -1.17 -11.12 -26.52
CA GLN A 94 0.04 -11.84 -26.10
C GLN A 94 0.28 -11.76 -24.59
N SER A 95 -0.66 -11.19 -23.81
CA SER A 95 -0.57 -11.24 -22.35
C SER A 95 -0.49 -12.69 -21.89
N LYS A 96 0.60 -13.06 -21.20
CA LYS A 96 0.71 -14.39 -20.59
C LYS A 96 -0.44 -14.54 -19.61
N THR A 97 -1.32 -15.51 -19.87
CA THR A 97 -2.28 -16.00 -18.89
C THR A 97 -1.52 -16.78 -17.83
N GLY A 98 -1.65 -16.36 -16.58
CA GLY A 98 -0.97 -16.99 -15.45
C GLY A 98 -1.18 -16.22 -14.15
N PRO A 99 -0.86 -16.83 -13.01
CA PRO A 99 -0.94 -16.17 -11.71
C PRO A 99 -0.03 -14.94 -11.70
N ARG A 100 -0.48 -13.87 -11.04
CA ARG A 100 0.32 -12.66 -10.87
C ARG A 100 1.63 -13.03 -10.17
N HIS A 101 2.74 -12.74 -10.82
CA HIS A 101 4.06 -12.90 -10.19
C HIS A 101 4.33 -11.70 -9.31
N ALA A 102 4.66 -11.94 -8.04
CA ALA A 102 5.10 -10.89 -7.13
C ALA A 102 6.37 -10.22 -7.69
N VAL A 103 6.53 -8.92 -7.46
CA VAL A 103 7.75 -8.18 -7.86
C VAL A 103 8.89 -8.34 -6.86
N PHE A 104 8.58 -8.89 -5.68
CA PHE A 104 9.54 -9.23 -4.62
C PHE A 104 9.65 -10.75 -4.49
N LYS A 105 10.79 -11.22 -4.00
CA LYS A 105 10.96 -12.59 -3.52
C LYS A 105 11.24 -12.59 -2.02
N VAL A 106 10.73 -13.60 -1.34
CA VAL A 106 10.92 -13.82 0.09
C VAL A 106 11.81 -15.05 0.28
N GLN A 107 12.82 -14.94 1.13
CA GLN A 107 13.71 -16.03 1.49
C GLN A 107 13.82 -16.13 3.01
N GLU A 108 13.47 -17.29 3.59
CA GLU A 108 13.77 -17.61 4.99
C GLU A 108 15.29 -17.81 5.16
N LEU A 109 15.86 -17.17 6.18
CA LEU A 109 17.29 -17.21 6.50
C LEU A 109 17.54 -18.18 7.66
N SER A 110 18.45 -19.14 7.45
CA SER A 110 18.90 -20.06 8.49
C SER A 110 20.09 -19.53 9.31
N LEU A 111 20.88 -18.62 8.73
CA LEU A 111 22.02 -17.97 9.36
C LEU A 111 21.88 -16.46 9.19
N TYR A 112 21.86 -15.75 10.31
CA TYR A 112 21.73 -14.30 10.35
C TYR A 112 22.35 -13.76 11.64
N ASP A 113 22.68 -12.47 11.62
CA ASP A 113 23.16 -11.71 12.76
C ASP A 113 21.93 -11.17 13.51
N GLN A 114 21.68 -11.64 14.73
CA GLN A 114 20.48 -11.26 15.51
C GLN A 114 20.42 -9.75 15.76
N ASP A 115 21.57 -9.11 15.92
CA ASP A 115 21.67 -7.65 16.11
C ASP A 115 21.40 -6.87 14.82
N LYS A 116 21.18 -7.57 13.68
CA LYS A 116 20.87 -6.99 12.37
C LYS A 116 19.44 -7.27 11.89
N VAL A 117 18.62 -7.90 12.72
CA VAL A 117 17.20 -8.15 12.40
C VAL A 117 16.38 -6.93 12.78
N TYR A 118 15.69 -6.35 11.80
CA TYR A 118 14.74 -5.27 12.02
C TYR A 118 13.47 -5.83 12.69
N LEU A 119 13.01 -5.14 13.74
CA LEU A 119 11.87 -5.57 14.57
C LEU A 119 10.75 -4.53 14.62
N GLY A 120 10.80 -3.52 13.75
CA GLY A 120 9.72 -2.54 13.56
C GLY A 120 10.21 -1.16 13.15
N GLU A 121 11.53 -0.97 13.02
CA GLU A 121 12.11 0.28 12.58
C GLU A 121 11.72 0.59 11.13
N ILE A 122 11.44 1.86 10.86
CA ILE A 122 10.90 2.31 9.55
C ILE A 122 12.01 2.53 8.52
N GLY A 123 13.22 2.83 8.97
CA GLY A 123 14.37 3.12 8.13
C GLY A 123 15.66 2.52 8.69
N GLU A 124 16.74 2.70 7.95
CA GLU A 124 18.07 2.22 8.35
C GLU A 124 18.52 2.84 9.67
N TRP A 125 19.18 2.03 10.50
CA TRP A 125 19.76 2.47 11.76
C TRP A 125 20.81 3.56 11.57
N LEU A 126 20.85 4.50 12.52
CA LEU A 126 21.87 5.53 12.53
C LEU A 126 23.25 4.92 12.77
N LYS A 127 24.25 5.48 12.08
CA LYS A 127 25.65 5.30 12.50
C LYS A 127 25.83 5.98 13.86
N LYS A 128 26.62 5.38 14.75
CA LYS A 128 26.75 5.77 16.17
C LYS A 128 27.03 7.27 16.43
N ASP A 129 27.57 7.99 15.45
CA ASP A 129 27.95 9.41 15.57
C ASP A 129 27.10 10.37 14.70
N GLY A 130 25.97 9.90 14.16
CA GLY A 130 25.09 10.71 13.31
C GLY A 130 24.22 11.67 14.12
N ALA A 131 24.04 12.90 13.63
CA ALA A 131 23.05 13.81 14.17
C ALA A 131 21.63 13.20 14.07
N ALA A 132 20.82 13.37 15.12
CA ALA A 132 19.43 12.95 15.11
C ALA A 132 18.65 13.78 14.08
N ILE A 133 18.16 13.11 13.03
CA ILE A 133 17.30 13.71 12.01
C ILE A 133 15.98 12.97 12.08
N TYR A 134 14.94 13.65 12.56
CA TYR A 134 13.59 13.12 12.61
C TYR A 134 12.84 13.44 11.32
N SER A 135 12.15 12.45 10.78
CA SER A 135 11.33 12.58 9.57
C SER A 135 10.35 11.41 9.50
N ALA A 136 9.48 11.38 8.49
CA ALA A 136 8.63 10.23 8.23
C ALA A 136 9.42 8.90 8.12
N LYS A 137 10.67 8.93 7.64
CA LYS A 137 11.52 7.74 7.51
C LYS A 137 12.35 7.43 8.77
N ARG A 138 12.33 8.32 9.75
CA ARG A 138 13.10 8.25 11.00
C ARG A 138 12.26 8.85 12.14
N PRO A 139 11.23 8.15 12.61
CA PRO A 139 10.39 8.67 13.68
C PRO A 139 11.16 8.74 15.00
N TYR A 140 10.67 9.57 15.91
CA TYR A 140 11.11 9.60 17.30
C TYR A 140 10.23 8.68 18.15
N ASN A 141 10.85 7.77 18.89
CA ASN A 141 10.16 6.93 19.87
C ASN A 141 9.89 7.74 21.14
N ALA A 142 8.84 8.54 21.12
CA ALA A 142 8.48 9.43 22.20
C ALA A 142 7.78 8.72 23.36
N ILE A 143 8.05 9.18 24.59
CA ILE A 143 7.22 8.84 25.73
C ILE A 143 5.92 9.63 25.61
N MET A 144 4.78 8.95 25.87
CA MET A 144 3.47 9.56 25.79
C MET A 144 2.62 9.27 27.02
N THR A 145 1.81 10.23 27.43
CA THR A 145 0.73 10.06 28.41
C THR A 145 -0.61 10.20 27.70
N SER A 146 -1.66 9.59 28.26
CA SER A 146 -2.99 9.64 27.66
C SER A 146 -4.07 9.90 28.72
N LYS A 147 -5.15 10.56 28.28
CA LYS A 147 -6.33 10.83 29.10
C LYS A 147 -7.59 10.75 28.25
N GLU A 148 -8.59 10.04 28.74
CA GLU A 148 -9.93 10.01 28.14
C GLU A 148 -10.64 11.37 28.33
N LEU A 149 -11.11 11.96 27.23
CA LEU A 149 -11.84 13.22 27.22
C LEU A 149 -13.35 13.01 27.30
N PHE A 150 -13.85 11.92 26.71
CA PHE A 150 -15.27 11.64 26.74
C PHE A 150 -15.66 10.95 28.05
N LYS A 151 -16.91 11.17 28.46
CA LYS A 151 -17.50 10.53 29.63
C LYS A 151 -18.58 9.53 29.26
N THR A 152 -18.83 9.37 27.95
CA THR A 152 -19.81 8.43 27.43
C THR A 152 -19.15 7.08 27.18
N SER A 153 -19.95 6.02 27.10
CA SER A 153 -19.45 4.64 26.92
C SER A 153 -19.40 4.18 25.47
N ASP A 154 -20.07 4.89 24.57
CA ASP A 154 -20.26 4.55 23.16
C ASP A 154 -19.13 5.06 22.25
N ARG A 155 -18.37 6.06 22.72
CA ARG A 155 -17.27 6.69 21.99
C ARG A 155 -16.12 7.03 22.93
N SER A 156 -14.90 6.99 22.42
CA SER A 156 -13.68 7.37 23.13
C SER A 156 -12.98 8.48 22.35
N CYS A 157 -12.41 9.44 23.07
CA CYS A 157 -11.56 10.49 22.53
C CYS A 157 -10.37 10.69 23.47
N LEU A 158 -9.17 10.32 23.00
CA LEU A 158 -7.95 10.41 23.80
C LEU A 158 -7.24 11.75 23.58
N HIS A 159 -6.92 12.42 24.67
CA HIS A 159 -5.89 13.45 24.70
C HIS A 159 -4.53 12.77 24.93
N LEU A 160 -3.56 13.04 24.06
CA LEU A 160 -2.20 12.52 24.18
C LEU A 160 -1.22 13.68 24.41
N GLU A 161 -0.35 13.54 25.41
CA GLU A 161 0.80 14.43 25.58
C GLU A 161 2.06 13.66 25.18
N ILE A 162 2.85 14.21 24.25
CA ILE A 162 4.03 13.57 23.68
C ILE A 162 5.26 14.35 24.13
N ASP A 163 6.13 13.69 24.91
CA ASP A 163 7.35 14.31 25.41
C ASP A 163 8.43 14.33 24.32
N ILE A 164 8.70 15.51 23.78
CA ILE A 164 9.78 15.77 22.82
C ILE A 164 11.00 16.45 23.47
N SER A 165 11.01 16.57 24.80
CA SER A 165 12.16 17.12 25.52
C SER A 165 13.42 16.27 25.28
N GLY A 166 14.59 16.92 25.24
CA GLY A 166 15.85 16.25 24.91
C GLY A 166 16.03 15.91 23.43
N THR A 167 15.07 16.26 22.56
CA THR A 167 15.20 16.14 21.10
C THR A 167 15.42 17.50 20.42
N ASN A 168 15.73 17.49 19.12
CA ASN A 168 15.73 18.67 18.27
C ASN A 168 14.43 18.83 17.46
N LEU A 169 13.35 18.14 17.84
CA LEU A 169 12.03 18.36 17.24
C LEU A 169 11.52 19.76 17.61
N VAL A 170 11.00 20.45 16.61
CA VAL A 170 10.36 21.76 16.77
C VAL A 170 9.03 21.72 16.05
N TYR A 171 8.03 22.39 16.63
CA TYR A 171 6.71 22.53 16.04
C TYR A 171 6.16 23.92 16.36
N GLN A 172 5.22 24.38 15.55
CA GLN A 172 4.41 25.57 15.77
C GLN A 172 2.95 25.16 16.00
N THR A 173 2.19 26.02 16.68
CA THR A 173 0.74 25.79 16.83
C THR A 173 0.08 25.76 15.46
N GLY A 174 -0.60 24.66 15.15
CA GLY A 174 -1.20 24.39 13.83
C GLY A 174 -0.43 23.38 13.00
N ASP A 175 0.78 22.99 13.41
CA ASP A 175 1.50 21.87 12.80
C ASP A 175 0.80 20.53 13.11
N HIS A 176 1.17 19.52 12.33
CA HIS A 176 0.67 18.17 12.46
C HIS A 176 1.72 17.27 13.11
N VAL A 177 1.26 16.30 13.90
CA VAL A 177 2.08 15.18 14.37
C VAL A 177 1.70 13.94 13.56
N ALA A 178 2.71 13.19 13.12
CA ALA A 178 2.54 11.93 12.43
C ALA A 178 2.85 10.77 13.39
N ILE A 179 1.87 9.90 13.65
CA ILE A 179 2.00 8.75 14.54
C ILE A 179 2.12 7.48 13.71
N TRP A 180 3.20 6.73 13.91
CA TRP A 180 3.37 5.41 13.32
C TRP A 180 2.64 4.36 14.16
N PRO A 181 1.58 3.72 13.64
CA PRO A 181 0.84 2.72 14.40
C PRO A 181 1.47 1.34 14.28
N THR A 182 0.90 0.40 15.03
CA THR A 182 1.16 -1.03 14.92
C THR A 182 -0.17 -1.76 14.78
N ASN A 183 -0.22 -2.80 13.95
CA ASN A 183 -1.42 -3.61 13.82
C ASN A 183 -1.71 -4.38 15.11
N ASN A 184 -2.99 -4.65 15.35
CA ASN A 184 -3.45 -5.44 16.49
C ASN A 184 -2.97 -6.90 16.37
N GLU A 185 -2.44 -7.45 17.46
CA GLU A 185 -2.00 -8.85 17.54
C GLU A 185 -3.04 -9.87 17.11
N LEU A 186 -4.32 -9.62 17.40
CA LEU A 186 -5.39 -10.53 16.99
C LEU A 186 -5.46 -10.63 15.46
N GLN A 187 -5.30 -9.51 14.76
CA GLN A 187 -5.31 -9.48 13.29
C GLN A 187 -4.02 -10.06 12.69
N VAL A 188 -2.87 -9.79 13.32
CA VAL A 188 -1.58 -10.39 12.94
C VAL A 188 -1.65 -11.92 13.02
N ASN A 189 -2.12 -12.44 14.15
CA ASN A 189 -2.22 -13.89 14.37
C ASN A 189 -3.29 -14.53 13.47
N LEU A 190 -4.45 -13.88 13.28
CA LEU A 190 -5.50 -14.37 12.38
C LEU A 190 -4.97 -14.55 10.95
N LEU A 191 -4.35 -13.50 10.39
CA LEU A 191 -3.82 -13.56 9.03
C LEU A 191 -2.67 -14.57 8.91
N ALA A 192 -1.79 -14.64 9.90
CA ALA A 192 -0.71 -15.63 9.92
C ALA A 192 -1.24 -17.07 9.99
N GLN A 193 -2.26 -17.33 10.80
CA GLN A 193 -2.90 -18.65 10.88
C GLN A 193 -3.55 -19.03 9.55
N LEU A 194 -4.31 -18.13 8.93
CA LEU A 194 -4.96 -18.38 7.64
C LEU A 194 -3.95 -18.72 6.54
N LEU A 195 -2.78 -18.07 6.54
CA LEU A 195 -1.71 -18.27 5.56
C LEU A 195 -0.73 -19.39 5.93
N GLY A 196 -0.94 -20.13 7.02
CA GLY A 196 -0.06 -21.23 7.43
C GLY A 196 1.30 -20.77 7.97
N LEU A 197 1.37 -19.53 8.46
CA LEU A 197 2.58 -18.89 8.98
C LEU A 197 2.65 -18.86 10.51
N GLN A 198 1.64 -19.38 11.22
CA GLN A 198 1.56 -19.30 12.68
C GLN A 198 2.83 -19.83 13.39
N GLY A 199 3.34 -20.99 12.96
CA GLY A 199 4.57 -21.58 13.50
C GLY A 199 5.87 -20.94 12.99
N LYS A 200 5.77 -19.97 12.07
CA LYS A 200 6.90 -19.31 11.41
C LYS A 200 6.99 -17.82 11.70
N LEU A 201 6.07 -17.27 12.51
CA LEU A 201 5.96 -15.82 12.74
C LEU A 201 7.30 -15.18 13.11
N ASP A 202 8.13 -15.87 13.89
CA ASP A 202 9.42 -15.37 14.37
C ASP A 202 10.61 -15.83 13.51
N HIS A 203 10.37 -16.53 12.40
CA HIS A 203 11.42 -16.85 11.41
C HIS A 203 11.89 -15.56 10.73
N VAL A 204 13.21 -15.46 10.55
CA VAL A 204 13.84 -14.33 9.87
C VAL A 204 13.80 -14.55 8.36
N ILE A 205 13.38 -13.51 7.65
CA ILE A 205 13.23 -13.45 6.21
C ILE A 205 14.00 -12.27 5.61
N GLN A 206 14.48 -12.49 4.40
CA GLN A 206 14.94 -11.47 3.47
C GLN A 206 13.86 -11.25 2.42
N VAL A 207 13.55 -10.00 2.11
CA VAL A 207 12.59 -9.64 1.05
C VAL A 207 13.23 -8.66 0.10
N GLU A 208 13.38 -9.03 -1.17
CA GLU A 208 14.10 -8.21 -2.16
C GLU A 208 13.44 -8.23 -3.53
N ALA A 209 13.59 -7.14 -4.27
CA ALA A 209 13.06 -7.03 -5.62
C ALA A 209 13.66 -8.12 -6.52
N ILE A 210 12.80 -8.77 -7.32
CA ILE A 210 13.24 -9.77 -8.30
C ILE A 210 14.06 -9.09 -9.41
N ASP A 211 13.62 -7.90 -9.84
CA ASP A 211 14.34 -7.10 -10.81
C ASP A 211 15.57 -6.45 -10.18
N SER A 212 16.75 -6.87 -10.64
CA SER A 212 18.03 -6.31 -10.22
C SER A 212 18.25 -4.86 -10.65
N ALA A 213 17.44 -4.33 -11.57
CA ALA A 213 17.42 -2.92 -11.96
C ALA A 213 16.44 -2.06 -11.15
N ALA A 214 15.56 -2.65 -10.32
CA ALA A 214 14.58 -1.90 -9.55
C ALA A 214 15.24 -0.84 -8.66
N SER A 215 14.73 0.39 -8.71
CA SER A 215 15.22 1.52 -7.90
C SER A 215 14.94 1.31 -6.41
N LYS A 216 13.82 0.67 -6.09
CA LYS A 216 13.45 0.24 -4.73
C LYS A 216 13.82 -1.23 -4.54
N LYS A 217 14.99 -1.48 -3.94
CA LYS A 217 15.51 -2.85 -3.69
C LYS A 217 14.69 -3.64 -2.68
N TYR A 218 14.18 -2.96 -1.66
CA TYR A 218 13.48 -3.60 -0.55
C TYR A 218 12.14 -2.89 -0.30
N PRO A 219 11.06 -3.63 0.00
CA PRO A 219 9.77 -3.02 0.27
C PRO A 219 9.79 -2.23 1.59
N PHE A 220 10.53 -2.73 2.59
CA PHE A 220 10.74 -2.25 3.97
C PHE A 220 12.13 -2.69 4.47
N PRO A 221 12.59 -2.28 5.67
CA PRO A 221 13.87 -2.74 6.22
C PRO A 221 13.94 -4.28 6.40
N VAL A 222 15.05 -4.86 5.96
CA VAL A 222 15.34 -6.31 5.97
C VAL A 222 16.80 -6.55 6.37
N PRO A 223 17.15 -7.71 6.97
CA PRO A 223 16.29 -8.86 7.28
C PRO A 223 15.31 -8.56 8.43
N THR A 224 14.16 -9.22 8.45
CA THR A 224 13.06 -8.99 9.41
C THR A 224 12.33 -10.31 9.70
N THR A 225 11.34 -10.35 10.60
CA THR A 225 10.47 -11.53 10.78
C THR A 225 9.12 -11.39 10.07
N TYR A 226 8.42 -12.50 9.81
CA TYR A 226 7.03 -12.48 9.30
C TYR A 226 6.11 -11.68 10.24
N ARG A 227 6.26 -11.86 11.56
CA ARG A 227 5.51 -11.12 12.58
C ARG A 227 5.72 -9.61 12.45
N THR A 228 6.98 -9.20 12.32
CA THR A 228 7.33 -7.78 12.16
C THR A 228 6.72 -7.20 10.89
N VAL A 229 6.72 -7.95 9.78
CA VAL A 229 6.10 -7.51 8.52
C VAL A 229 4.60 -7.23 8.71
N PHE A 230 3.86 -8.19 9.29
CA PHE A 230 2.43 -8.00 9.55
C PHE A 230 2.14 -6.93 10.58
N ARG A 231 2.97 -6.79 11.63
CA ARG A 231 2.72 -5.86 12.72
C ARG A 231 3.04 -4.42 12.36
N HIS A 232 4.13 -4.18 11.63
CA HIS A 232 4.71 -2.85 11.47
C HIS A 232 4.76 -2.34 10.03
N TYR A 233 4.78 -3.23 9.03
CA TYR A 233 5.11 -2.82 7.65
C TYR A 233 3.95 -2.88 6.68
N LEU A 234 3.02 -3.82 6.82
CA LEU A 234 1.84 -3.95 5.95
C LEU A 234 0.58 -3.41 6.63
N ASP A 235 -0.29 -2.77 5.85
CA ASP A 235 -1.62 -2.39 6.33
C ASP A 235 -2.58 -3.59 6.19
N ILE A 236 -2.58 -4.47 7.19
CA ILE A 236 -3.38 -5.69 7.17
C ILE A 236 -4.85 -5.46 7.56
N SER A 237 -5.19 -4.24 8.00
CA SER A 237 -6.53 -3.86 8.44
C SER A 237 -7.27 -2.97 7.43
N ALA A 238 -6.58 -2.50 6.39
CA ALA A 238 -7.22 -1.82 5.27
C ALA A 238 -8.25 -2.72 4.58
N VAL A 239 -9.32 -2.11 4.05
CA VAL A 239 -10.32 -2.80 3.24
C VAL A 239 -9.62 -3.42 2.03
N VAL A 240 -9.76 -4.73 1.86
CA VAL A 240 -9.01 -5.46 0.82
C VAL A 240 -9.56 -5.16 -0.57
N SER A 241 -8.73 -4.67 -1.48
CA SER A 241 -9.15 -4.31 -2.84
C SER A 241 -9.61 -5.52 -3.67
N ARG A 242 -10.50 -5.29 -4.65
CA ARG A 242 -10.87 -6.30 -5.66
C ARG A 242 -9.66 -6.84 -6.41
N GLN A 243 -8.67 -5.98 -6.69
CA GLN A 243 -7.45 -6.35 -7.39
C GLN A 243 -6.58 -7.31 -6.57
N THR A 244 -6.48 -7.07 -5.25
CA THR A 244 -5.83 -7.99 -4.31
C THR A 244 -6.57 -9.33 -4.27
N LEU A 245 -7.90 -9.32 -4.15
CA LEU A 245 -8.70 -10.56 -4.16
C LEU A 245 -8.53 -11.35 -5.47
N MET A 246 -8.48 -10.66 -6.62
CA MET A 246 -8.25 -11.30 -7.93
C MET A 246 -6.93 -12.06 -7.96
N SER A 247 -5.87 -11.50 -7.35
CA SER A 247 -4.53 -12.13 -7.33
C SER A 247 -4.51 -13.45 -6.55
N LEU A 248 -5.48 -13.67 -5.65
CA LEU A 248 -5.54 -14.84 -4.78
C LEU A 248 -6.44 -15.96 -5.33
N VAL A 249 -7.18 -15.74 -6.43
CA VAL A 249 -8.15 -16.70 -7.00
C VAL A 249 -7.51 -18.05 -7.29
N ASP A 250 -6.28 -18.06 -7.80
CA ASP A 250 -5.58 -19.29 -8.16
C ASP A 250 -5.05 -20.09 -6.98
N TYR A 251 -5.00 -19.47 -5.81
CA TYR A 251 -4.54 -20.08 -4.56
C TYR A 251 -5.70 -20.52 -3.66
N ALA A 252 -6.95 -20.34 -4.10
CA ALA A 252 -8.12 -20.73 -3.33
C ALA A 252 -8.11 -22.24 -3.00
N PRO A 253 -8.36 -22.64 -1.75
CA PRO A 253 -8.21 -24.01 -1.25
C PRO A 253 -9.27 -24.98 -1.78
N THR A 254 -10.46 -24.47 -2.09
CA THR A 254 -11.60 -25.26 -2.56
C THR A 254 -12.26 -24.60 -3.76
N GLU A 255 -12.97 -25.37 -4.57
CA GLU A 255 -13.73 -24.82 -5.71
C GLU A 255 -14.81 -23.82 -5.26
N SER A 256 -15.38 -24.01 -4.06
CA SER A 256 -16.36 -23.07 -3.48
C SER A 256 -15.71 -21.72 -3.16
N SER A 257 -14.60 -21.74 -2.42
CA SER A 257 -13.84 -20.53 -2.10
C SER A 257 -13.32 -19.83 -3.36
N ARG A 258 -12.85 -20.59 -4.37
CA ARG A 258 -12.43 -20.07 -5.67
C ARG A 258 -13.56 -19.32 -6.38
N LYS A 259 -14.75 -19.91 -6.44
CA LYS A 259 -15.93 -19.29 -7.05
C LYS A 259 -16.32 -18.01 -6.35
N LEU A 260 -16.35 -18.00 -5.01
CA LEU A 260 -16.71 -16.81 -4.24
C LEU A 260 -15.64 -15.72 -4.37
N LEU A 261 -14.35 -16.06 -4.29
CA LEU A 261 -13.24 -15.10 -4.45
C LEU A 261 -13.21 -14.49 -5.87
N LYS A 262 -13.47 -15.30 -6.90
CA LYS A 262 -13.65 -14.82 -8.28
C LYS A 262 -14.87 -13.90 -8.42
N LYS A 263 -15.97 -14.22 -7.73
CA LYS A 263 -17.16 -13.36 -7.71
C LYS A 263 -16.88 -12.03 -7.01
N LEU A 264 -16.23 -12.04 -5.85
CA LEU A 264 -15.85 -10.84 -5.09
C LEU A 264 -14.88 -9.93 -5.85
N SER A 265 -14.00 -10.50 -6.67
CA SER A 265 -13.04 -9.70 -7.44
C SER A 265 -13.64 -9.13 -8.74
N ALA A 266 -14.58 -9.84 -9.37
CA ALA A 266 -15.18 -9.43 -10.65
C ALA A 266 -16.49 -8.63 -10.54
N ASP A 267 -17.31 -8.89 -9.51
CA ASP A 267 -18.64 -8.28 -9.37
C ASP A 267 -18.64 -7.14 -8.34
N LYS A 268 -18.72 -5.89 -8.84
CA LYS A 268 -18.67 -4.66 -8.03
C LYS A 268 -19.73 -4.64 -6.92
N GLU A 269 -20.94 -5.07 -7.21
CA GLU A 269 -22.06 -5.03 -6.26
C GLU A 269 -21.88 -6.05 -5.13
N THR A 270 -21.52 -7.29 -5.47
CA THR A 270 -21.21 -8.33 -4.48
C THR A 270 -20.03 -7.92 -3.61
N TYR A 271 -18.99 -7.32 -4.19
CA TYR A 271 -17.86 -6.78 -3.43
C TYR A 271 -18.28 -5.68 -2.46
N ARG A 272 -19.06 -4.68 -2.92
CA ARG A 272 -19.52 -3.58 -2.09
C ARG A 272 -20.24 -4.10 -0.84
N VAL A 273 -21.24 -4.96 -1.03
CA VAL A 273 -22.07 -5.46 0.06
C VAL A 273 -21.30 -6.38 1.02
N LEU A 274 -20.43 -7.24 0.49
CA LEU A 274 -19.75 -8.27 1.30
C LEU A 274 -18.36 -7.86 1.78
N VAL A 275 -17.75 -6.79 1.29
CA VAL A 275 -16.39 -6.38 1.67
C VAL A 275 -16.32 -4.89 1.92
N GLY A 276 -16.76 -4.06 0.97
CA GLY A 276 -16.64 -2.60 1.04
C GLY A 276 -17.40 -1.96 2.20
N ASP A 277 -18.73 -2.06 2.21
CA ASP A 277 -19.61 -1.38 3.17
C ASP A 277 -19.42 -1.86 4.61
N VAL A 278 -18.97 -3.10 4.77
CA VAL A 278 -18.66 -3.76 6.05
C VAL A 278 -17.17 -3.68 6.40
N THR A 279 -16.38 -2.97 5.59
CA THR A 279 -14.97 -2.66 5.81
C THR A 279 -14.07 -3.87 6.11
N ARG A 280 -14.24 -4.98 5.37
CA ARG A 280 -13.47 -6.21 5.65
C ARG A 280 -12.03 -6.11 5.15
N SER A 281 -11.12 -6.47 6.03
CA SER A 281 -9.71 -6.71 5.75
C SER A 281 -9.47 -8.01 4.99
N LEU A 282 -8.25 -8.21 4.49
CA LEU A 282 -7.88 -9.47 3.83
C LEU A 282 -8.09 -10.67 4.76
N GLY A 283 -7.66 -10.56 6.04
CA GLY A 283 -7.82 -11.64 7.01
C GLY A 283 -9.28 -12.04 7.21
N GLU A 284 -10.19 -11.06 7.30
CA GLU A 284 -11.63 -11.32 7.47
C GLU A 284 -12.26 -11.93 6.23
N VAL A 285 -11.86 -11.51 5.02
CA VAL A 285 -12.35 -12.13 3.77
C VAL A 285 -11.85 -13.57 3.65
N LEU A 286 -10.59 -13.83 3.94
CA LEU A 286 -10.04 -15.19 3.92
C LEU A 286 -10.70 -16.08 4.99
N GLN A 287 -10.97 -15.55 6.18
CA GLN A 287 -11.70 -16.27 7.22
C GLN A 287 -13.12 -16.62 6.78
N MET A 288 -13.84 -15.68 6.14
CA MET A 288 -15.15 -15.95 5.54
C MET A 288 -15.10 -17.06 4.48
N LEU A 289 -14.01 -17.15 3.72
CA LEU A 289 -13.82 -18.14 2.66
C LEU A 289 -13.33 -19.51 3.14
N ALA A 290 -12.80 -19.61 4.36
CA ALA A 290 -12.28 -20.85 4.91
C ALA A 290 -13.37 -21.91 5.13
N ILE A 291 -14.62 -21.51 5.41
CA ILE A 291 -15.78 -22.39 5.66
C ILE A 291 -15.43 -23.53 6.65
N GLU A 292 -14.75 -23.19 7.74
CA GLU A 292 -14.35 -24.13 8.79
C GLU A 292 -14.70 -23.57 10.16
N ASP A 293 -15.22 -24.43 11.05
CA ASP A 293 -15.56 -24.07 12.44
C ASP A 293 -14.31 -23.73 13.27
N SER A 294 -13.14 -24.25 12.87
CA SER A 294 -11.84 -23.98 13.49
C SER A 294 -10.73 -24.00 12.44
N LEU A 295 -9.87 -22.98 12.44
CA LEU A 295 -8.77 -22.87 11.48
C LEU A 295 -7.62 -23.83 11.81
N PRO A 296 -7.17 -24.68 10.87
CA PRO A 296 -6.06 -25.62 11.07
C PRO A 296 -4.73 -24.90 11.28
N PRO A 297 -3.77 -25.50 12.02
CA PRO A 297 -2.44 -24.94 12.23
C PRO A 297 -1.64 -24.73 10.94
N GLU A 298 -1.81 -25.62 9.96
CA GLU A 298 -1.19 -25.54 8.64
C GLU A 298 -1.72 -24.40 7.77
N GLY A 299 -2.87 -23.82 8.12
CA GLY A 299 -3.49 -22.69 7.42
C GLY A 299 -4.24 -23.09 6.15
N VAL A 300 -5.48 -22.61 6.05
CA VAL A 300 -6.39 -22.93 4.93
C VAL A 300 -5.91 -22.34 3.61
N PHE A 301 -5.21 -21.20 3.64
CA PHE A 301 -4.65 -20.50 2.48
C PHE A 301 -3.11 -20.60 2.42
N ALA A 302 -2.52 -21.67 2.94
CA ALA A 302 -1.06 -21.86 2.97
C ALA A 302 -0.39 -22.00 1.59
N SER A 303 -1.18 -22.24 0.53
CA SER A 303 -0.72 -22.21 -0.86
C SER A 303 -0.39 -20.79 -1.34
N VAL A 304 -0.89 -19.74 -0.67
CA VAL A 304 -0.64 -18.35 -1.04
C VAL A 304 0.82 -17.99 -0.71
N PRO A 305 1.63 -17.63 -1.72
CA PRO A 305 3.01 -17.25 -1.50
C PRO A 305 3.10 -15.94 -0.71
N PHE A 306 3.98 -15.87 0.29
CA PHE A 306 4.09 -14.67 1.12
C PHE A 306 4.62 -13.44 0.34
N ASP A 307 5.41 -13.66 -0.70
CA ASP A 307 5.82 -12.63 -1.66
C ASP A 307 4.62 -11.96 -2.33
N LEU A 308 3.57 -12.71 -2.63
CA LEU A 308 2.34 -12.15 -3.18
C LEU A 308 1.61 -11.28 -2.14
N ILE A 309 1.62 -11.68 -0.86
CA ILE A 309 1.03 -10.88 0.23
C ILE A 309 1.79 -9.56 0.40
N VAL A 310 3.13 -9.60 0.35
CA VAL A 310 3.98 -8.39 0.42
C VAL A 310 3.75 -7.46 -0.78
N ASP A 311 3.53 -8.00 -1.98
CA ASP A 311 3.22 -7.20 -3.17
C ASP A 311 1.80 -6.63 -3.17
N SER A 312 0.84 -7.37 -2.60
CA SER A 312 -0.59 -7.07 -2.73
C SER A 312 -1.15 -6.16 -1.65
N LEU A 313 -0.51 -6.10 -0.48
CA LEU A 313 -0.94 -5.24 0.62
C LEU A 313 -0.18 -3.92 0.62
N SER A 314 -0.89 -2.83 0.91
CA SER A 314 -0.28 -1.52 1.03
C SER A 314 0.66 -1.46 2.25
N ARG A 315 1.60 -0.52 2.22
CA ARG A 315 2.47 -0.24 3.36
C ARG A 315 1.67 0.45 4.46
N LEU A 316 1.85 0.05 5.70
CA LEU A 316 1.33 0.76 6.86
C LEU A 316 1.89 2.20 6.85
N GLN A 317 1.01 3.22 6.92
CA GLN A 317 1.38 4.63 6.85
C GLN A 317 1.36 5.31 8.23
N PRO A 318 2.05 6.45 8.43
CA PRO A 318 1.74 7.27 9.59
C PRO A 318 0.33 7.86 9.48
N ARG A 319 -0.30 8.10 10.63
CA ARG A 319 -1.60 8.77 10.77
C ARG A 319 -1.39 10.16 11.34
#